data_AF-A0A6M4BUN5-F1
#
_entry.id   AF-A0A6M4BUN5-F1
#
_cell.length_a   1.000
_cell.length_b   1.000
_cell.length_c   1.000
_cell.angle_alpha   90.00
_cell.angle_beta   90.00
_cell.angle_gamma   90.00
#
_symmetry.space_group_name_H-M   'P 1'
#
loop_
_entity.id
_entity.type
_entity.pdbx_description
1 polymer ?
#
loop_
_entity_poly.entity_id
_entity_poly.type
_entity_poly.pdbx_seq_one_letter_code
_entity_poly.pdbx_strand_id
1 'polypeptide(L)'
;FNIEETQYTKRVLGKVDATDADFGQNANLTYFIQPSSQDLPFEISPWSGVFSVNGELDREKEDKYVLTVVARDNGPEKKLSSSVSVEVQVLDVNDNPPQFFKYDGLIKWTHSDTEDLSNHNLNSDMMIPLYKATLQENAPIGTTVTRVYANDSDFIGNGNGLILYSLPQRKNQLNLFSIDSKEGVITTSGRLDYENQSVYNIT
;
A
#
# COMPACT_ATOMS: atom_id res chain seq x y z
N PHE A 1 8.77 18.65 3.99
CA PHE A 1 9.26 18.29 2.63
C PHE A 1 8.34 17.24 2.06
N ASN A 2 8.11 17.24 0.75
CA ASN A 2 7.31 16.21 0.09
C ASN A 2 8.19 15.50 -0.95
N ILE A 3 8.10 14.18 -1.03
CA ILE A 3 8.89 13.37 -1.96
C ILE A 3 8.13 12.11 -2.37
N GLU A 4 8.15 11.75 -3.65
CA GLU A 4 7.58 10.48 -4.12
C GLU A 4 8.42 9.28 -3.65
N GLU A 5 7.79 8.13 -3.43
CA GLU A 5 8.47 6.92 -2.95
C GLU A 5 9.46 6.31 -3.96
N THR A 6 9.23 6.53 -5.27
CA THR A 6 10.11 6.02 -6.33
C THR A 6 11.39 6.85 -6.53
N GLN A 7 11.66 7.81 -5.65
CA GLN A 7 12.77 8.73 -5.81
C GLN A 7 14.10 8.11 -5.40
N TYR A 8 15.11 8.31 -6.25
CA TYR A 8 16.43 7.73 -6.05
C TYR A 8 17.13 8.23 -4.79
N THR A 9 17.97 7.35 -4.24
CA THR A 9 18.92 7.69 -3.18
C THR A 9 19.77 8.90 -3.58
N LYS A 10 20.14 9.71 -2.59
CA LYS A 10 20.88 10.99 -2.72
C LYS A 10 20.10 12.16 -3.31
N ARG A 11 18.80 12.04 -3.57
CA ARG A 11 17.96 13.21 -3.87
C ARG A 11 17.99 14.20 -2.70
N VAL A 12 18.37 15.45 -3.00
CA VAL A 12 18.35 16.55 -2.02
C VAL A 12 16.92 17.01 -1.81
N LEU A 13 16.49 17.03 -0.55
CA LEU A 13 15.19 17.54 -0.13
C LEU A 13 15.24 19.02 0.20
N GLY A 14 16.36 19.46 0.77
CA GLY A 14 16.58 20.85 1.15
C GLY A 14 17.80 21.01 2.03
N LYS A 15 17.83 22.12 2.77
CA LYS A 15 18.91 22.46 3.70
C LYS A 15 18.29 22.93 5.01
N VAL A 16 18.85 22.47 6.12
CA VAL A 16 18.58 23.00 7.45
C VAL A 16 19.71 23.94 7.81
N ASP A 17 19.36 25.16 8.20
CA ASP A 17 20.33 26.21 8.52
C ASP A 17 20.21 26.65 9.98
N ALA A 18 21.35 26.87 10.60
CA ALA A 18 21.50 27.47 11.93
C ALA A 18 22.70 28.44 11.91
N THR A 19 22.67 29.44 12.78
CA THR A 19 23.72 30.44 12.93
C THR A 19 24.10 30.58 14.39
N ASP A 20 25.39 30.68 14.67
CA ASP A 20 25.94 30.98 15.99
C ASP A 20 26.75 32.28 15.91
N ALA A 21 26.53 33.19 16.85
CA ALA A 21 27.11 34.54 16.84
C ALA A 21 28.49 34.62 17.50
N ASP A 22 28.99 33.50 18.04
CA ASP A 22 30.32 33.43 18.66
C ASP A 22 31.45 33.46 17.62
N PHE A 23 32.70 33.39 18.08
CA PHE A 23 33.89 33.37 17.23
C PHE A 23 34.67 32.06 17.36
N GLY A 24 35.34 31.62 16.29
CA GLY A 24 36.18 30.42 16.30
C GLY A 24 35.39 29.11 16.34
N GLN A 25 35.86 28.11 17.09
CA GLN A 25 35.21 26.78 17.15
C GLN A 25 33.78 26.82 17.72
N ASN A 26 33.47 27.80 18.56
CA ASN A 26 32.11 28.01 19.09
C ASN A 26 31.11 28.40 17.99
N ALA A 27 31.57 28.95 16.86
CA ALA A 27 30.71 29.24 15.71
C ALA A 27 30.63 28.11 14.68
N ASN A 28 31.44 27.06 14.85
CA ASN A 28 31.50 25.96 13.89
C ASN A 28 30.43 24.91 14.22
N LEU A 29 29.30 25.00 13.54
CA LEU A 29 28.15 24.13 13.75
C LEU A 29 28.30 22.79 13.04
N THR A 30 27.85 21.73 13.70
CA THR A 30 27.72 20.39 13.14
C THR A 30 26.26 19.92 13.22
N TYR A 31 25.75 19.34 12.13
CA TYR A 31 24.36 18.90 12.01
C TYR A 31 24.23 17.38 12.11
N PHE A 32 23.18 16.89 12.76
CA PHE A 32 22.83 15.47 12.80
C PHE A 32 21.34 15.25 13.07
N ILE A 33 20.84 14.06 12.74
CA ILE A 33 19.46 13.62 13.01
C ILE A 33 19.43 12.84 14.33
N GLN A 34 18.38 13.05 15.13
CA GLN A 34 18.16 12.35 16.39
C GLN A 34 16.77 11.66 16.41
N PRO A 35 16.69 10.37 16.83
CA PRO A 35 17.82 9.49 17.11
C PRO A 35 18.61 9.16 15.83
N SER A 36 19.91 8.98 15.96
CA SER A 36 20.73 8.45 14.86
C SER A 36 20.40 6.96 14.70
N SER A 37 19.59 6.62 13.70
CA SER A 37 19.30 5.23 13.34
C SER A 37 19.82 4.95 11.93
N GLN A 38 20.44 3.79 11.73
CA GLN A 38 20.85 3.34 10.40
C GLN A 38 19.65 2.98 9.52
N ASP A 39 18.49 2.75 10.12
CA ASP A 39 17.26 2.38 9.41
C ASP A 39 16.48 3.58 8.85
N LEU A 40 16.91 4.81 9.14
CA LEU A 40 16.26 6.00 8.60
C LEU A 40 16.65 6.19 7.13
N PRO A 41 15.68 6.34 6.20
CA PRO A 41 15.96 6.55 4.78
C PRO A 41 16.40 7.99 4.46
N PHE A 42 16.85 8.75 5.47
CA PHE A 42 17.29 10.13 5.33
C PHE A 42 18.63 10.37 6.01
N GLU A 43 19.41 11.28 5.44
CA GLU A 43 20.67 11.74 6.00
C GLU A 43 20.75 13.27 5.99
N ILE A 44 21.64 13.80 6.82
CA ILE A 44 22.01 15.21 6.79
C ILE A 44 23.54 15.35 6.73
N SER A 45 24.02 16.22 5.86
CA SER A 45 25.44 16.55 5.78
C SER A 45 25.86 17.33 7.03
N PRO A 46 26.83 16.83 7.83
CA PRO A 46 27.18 17.43 9.11
C PRO A 46 27.81 18.83 8.98
N TRP A 47 28.37 19.18 7.82
CA TRP A 47 29.04 20.46 7.56
C TRP A 47 28.18 21.45 6.79
N SER A 48 27.24 20.99 5.97
CA SER A 48 26.45 21.86 5.10
C SER A 48 24.98 21.95 5.49
N GLY A 49 24.48 21.08 6.37
CA GLY A 49 23.05 21.01 6.70
C GLY A 49 22.16 20.53 5.55
N VAL A 50 22.75 20.10 4.42
CA VAL A 50 22.01 19.53 3.29
C VAL A 50 21.35 18.23 3.73
N PHE A 51 20.03 18.18 3.57
CA PHE A 51 19.17 17.06 3.96
C PHE A 51 18.73 16.31 2.70
N SER A 52 18.96 14.99 2.67
CA SER A 52 18.79 14.15 1.47
C SER A 52 18.28 12.75 1.81
N VAL A 53 17.75 12.08 0.80
CA VAL A 53 17.38 10.66 0.87
C VAL A 53 18.64 9.78 0.90
N ASN A 54 18.66 8.76 1.74
CA ASN A 54 19.76 7.81 1.88
C ASN A 54 19.32 6.33 1.81
N GLY A 55 18.04 6.07 1.53
CA GLY A 55 17.49 4.72 1.39
C GLY A 55 16.31 4.68 0.43
N GLU A 56 15.74 3.50 0.26
CA GLU A 56 14.48 3.33 -0.44
C GLU A 56 13.33 3.90 0.41
N LEU A 57 12.37 4.50 -0.28
CA LEU A 57 11.13 4.95 0.32
C LEU A 57 10.02 4.04 -0.18
N ASP A 58 9.08 3.75 0.70
CA ASP A 58 7.94 2.90 0.46
C ASP A 58 6.81 3.48 1.33
N ARG A 59 5.83 4.08 0.67
CA ARG A 59 4.71 4.77 1.30
C ARG A 59 3.73 3.78 1.91
N GLU A 60 3.60 2.57 1.35
CA GLU A 60 2.82 1.48 1.96
C GLU A 60 3.41 1.06 3.31
N LYS A 61 4.73 1.16 3.45
CA LYS A 61 5.42 0.89 4.71
C LYS A 61 5.40 2.06 5.69
N GLU A 62 5.72 3.27 5.24
CA GLU A 62 5.74 4.47 6.07
C GLU A 62 5.52 5.73 5.22
N ASP A 63 4.37 6.39 5.40
CA ASP A 63 3.99 7.55 4.59
C ASP A 63 4.54 8.88 5.13
N LYS A 64 5.01 8.93 6.39
CA LYS A 64 5.41 10.17 7.04
C LYS A 64 6.54 9.98 8.04
N TYR A 65 7.53 10.86 7.96
CA TYR A 65 8.64 10.91 8.90
C TYR A 65 8.68 12.25 9.62
N VAL A 66 8.76 12.21 10.95
CA VAL A 66 9.00 13.38 11.79
C VAL A 66 10.35 13.23 12.46
N LEU A 67 11.34 13.95 11.94
CA LEU A 67 12.75 13.84 12.35
C LEU A 67 13.16 15.04 13.18
N THR A 68 13.94 14.82 14.23
CA THR A 68 14.58 15.93 14.95
C THR A 68 15.96 16.17 14.37
N VAL A 69 16.18 17.34 13.76
CA VAL A 69 17.52 17.78 13.33
C VAL A 69 18.13 18.66 14.41
N VAL A 70 19.38 18.39 14.75
CA VAL A 70 20.13 19.10 15.78
C VAL A 70 21.31 19.81 15.15
N ALA A 71 21.46 21.10 15.45
CA ALA A 71 22.68 21.86 15.22
C ALA A 71 23.43 22.00 16.53
N ARG A 72 24.72 21.66 16.56
CA ARG A 72 25.57 21.70 17.75
C ARG A 72 26.86 22.44 17.46
N ASP A 73 27.25 23.34 18.34
CA ASP A 73 28.56 24.01 18.26
C ASP A 73 29.72 23.04 18.58
N ASN A 74 30.95 23.49 18.35
CA ASN A 74 32.14 22.75 18.71
C ASN A 74 32.89 23.38 19.90
N GLY A 75 32.15 23.92 20.87
CA GLY A 75 32.75 24.49 22.07
C GLY A 75 33.64 23.47 22.82
N PRO A 76 34.88 23.84 23.18
CA PRO A 76 35.85 22.89 23.74
C PRO A 76 35.52 22.45 25.17
N GLU A 77 34.92 23.33 25.98
CA GLU A 77 34.54 23.03 27.37
C GLU A 77 33.08 22.56 27.49
N LYS A 78 32.19 23.20 26.73
CA LYS A 78 30.76 22.87 26.70
C LYS A 78 30.25 23.06 25.29
N LYS A 79 29.49 22.06 24.81
CA LYS A 79 28.79 22.14 23.54
C LYS A 79 27.34 22.55 23.75
N LEU A 80 26.87 23.57 23.05
CA LEU A 80 25.46 23.94 23.02
C LEU A 80 24.80 23.42 21.75
N SER A 81 23.50 23.20 21.82
CA SER A 81 22.73 22.69 20.70
C SER A 81 21.34 23.30 20.64
N SER A 82 20.84 23.46 19.42
CA SER A 82 19.45 23.78 19.11
C SER A 82 18.88 22.68 18.21
N SER A 83 17.58 22.44 18.29
CA SER A 83 16.91 21.41 17.49
C SER A 83 15.66 21.94 16.81
N VAL A 84 15.32 21.34 15.67
CA VAL A 84 14.13 21.63 14.88
C VAL A 84 13.50 20.33 14.38
N SER A 85 12.17 20.30 14.33
CA SER A 85 11.44 19.18 13.72
C SER A 85 11.35 19.36 12.20
N VAL A 86 11.80 18.35 11.47
CA VAL A 86 11.68 18.24 10.02
C VAL A 86 10.66 17.17 9.70
N GLU A 87 9.56 17.59 9.08
CA GLU A 87 8.53 16.68 8.60
C GLU A 87 8.77 16.36 7.12
N VAL A 88 8.75 15.07 6.78
CA VAL A 88 8.81 14.57 5.40
C VAL A 88 7.56 13.74 5.14
N GLN A 89 6.79 14.14 4.13
CA GLN A 89 5.67 13.37 3.60
C GLN A 89 6.16 12.59 2.38
N VAL A 90 5.99 11.28 2.41
CA VAL A 90 6.14 10.42 1.24
C VAL A 90 4.85 10.49 0.43
N LEU A 91 4.98 10.77 -0.86
CA LEU A 91 3.89 10.86 -1.81
C LEU A 91 3.79 9.53 -2.55
N ASP A 92 2.55 9.08 -2.65
CA ASP A 92 2.15 7.86 -3.31
C ASP A 92 2.39 7.90 -4.83
N VAL A 93 2.86 6.77 -5.36
CA VAL A 93 2.99 6.46 -6.77
C VAL A 93 2.19 5.20 -7.06
N ASN A 94 1.58 5.09 -8.25
CA ASN A 94 0.85 3.87 -8.62
C ASN A 94 1.83 2.75 -9.01
N ASP A 95 2.30 1.98 -8.04
CA ASP A 95 3.22 0.86 -8.25
C ASP A 95 2.74 -0.48 -7.66
N ASN A 96 1.60 -0.50 -6.96
CA ASN A 96 0.93 -1.73 -6.55
C ASN A 96 -0.31 -2.01 -7.42
N PRO A 97 -0.35 -3.07 -8.24
CA PRO A 97 -1.56 -3.41 -8.98
C PRO A 97 -2.63 -4.01 -8.06
N PRO A 98 -3.94 -3.89 -8.39
CA PRO A 98 -5.00 -4.56 -7.65
C PRO A 98 -4.81 -6.08 -7.65
N GLN A 99 -4.88 -6.69 -6.48
CA GLN A 99 -4.78 -8.14 -6.28
C GLN A 99 -6.10 -8.70 -5.77
N PHE A 100 -6.61 -9.76 -6.39
CA PHE A 100 -7.80 -10.44 -5.88
C PHE A 100 -7.45 -11.36 -4.69
N PHE A 101 -8.36 -11.48 -3.72
CA PHE A 101 -8.22 -12.39 -2.59
C PHE A 101 -9.42 -13.33 -2.50
N LYS A 102 -9.20 -14.60 -2.14
CA LYS A 102 -10.31 -15.49 -1.81
C LYS A 102 -11.02 -14.95 -0.57
N TYR A 103 -12.33 -14.74 -0.69
CA TYR A 103 -13.15 -14.46 0.47
C TYR A 103 -13.38 -15.77 1.22
N ASP A 104 -12.53 -16.08 2.19
CA ASP A 104 -12.69 -17.21 3.11
C ASP A 104 -13.73 -16.92 4.21
N GLY A 105 -14.68 -16.02 3.95
CA GLY A 105 -15.66 -15.56 4.94
C GLY A 105 -16.44 -16.71 5.55
N LEU A 106 -15.94 -17.20 6.68
CA LEU A 106 -16.57 -18.01 7.71
C LEU A 106 -17.89 -18.65 7.28
N ILE A 107 -17.81 -19.70 6.46
CA ILE A 107 -18.64 -20.87 6.79
C ILE A 107 -17.94 -21.49 8.00
N LYS A 108 -18.45 -21.22 9.20
CA LYS A 108 -18.25 -22.17 10.29
C LYS A 108 -18.87 -23.47 9.81
N TRP A 109 -18.03 -24.39 9.35
CA TRP A 109 -18.44 -25.74 9.01
C TRP A 109 -18.96 -26.40 10.29
N THR A 110 -20.27 -26.38 10.50
CA THR A 110 -20.92 -27.27 11.46
C THR A 110 -21.43 -28.50 10.74
N HIS A 111 -20.51 -29.32 10.24
CA HIS A 111 -20.44 -30.75 10.57
C HIS A 111 -19.21 -31.36 9.94
N SER A 112 -18.43 -32.04 10.79
CA SER A 112 -17.64 -33.26 10.53
C SER A 112 -17.60 -33.69 9.07
N ASP A 113 -16.49 -33.43 8.39
CA ASP A 113 -15.56 -34.47 7.99
C ASP A 113 -14.28 -33.82 7.43
N THR A 114 -13.15 -34.39 7.85
CA THR A 114 -11.79 -33.87 7.72
C THR A 114 -11.25 -34.03 6.30
N GLU A 115 -10.85 -32.93 5.65
CA GLU A 115 -9.61 -32.90 4.88
C GLU A 115 -8.80 -31.65 5.25
N ASP A 116 -7.59 -31.93 5.69
CA ASP A 116 -6.61 -31.04 6.27
C ASP A 116 -6.05 -30.07 5.23
N LEU A 117 -6.48 -28.81 5.25
CA LEU A 117 -5.89 -27.72 4.46
C LEU A 117 -4.69 -27.05 5.17
N SER A 118 -4.17 -27.60 6.27
CA SER A 118 -3.08 -26.97 7.02
C SER A 118 -1.67 -27.21 6.46
N ASN A 119 -1.53 -27.86 5.30
CA ASN A 119 -0.23 -28.16 4.71
C ASN A 119 -0.10 -27.67 3.27
N HIS A 120 -0.01 -26.34 3.10
CA HIS A 120 0.61 -25.78 1.91
C HIS A 120 1.38 -24.50 2.25
N ASN A 121 2.67 -24.70 2.53
CA ASN A 121 3.72 -23.72 2.32
C ASN A 121 3.80 -23.43 0.81
N LEU A 122 2.87 -22.63 0.29
CA LEU A 122 2.84 -22.17 -1.09
C LEU A 122 3.17 -20.67 -1.06
N ASN A 123 4.24 -20.31 -1.77
CA ASN A 123 4.62 -18.92 -2.02
C ASN A 123 3.39 -18.10 -2.42
N SER A 124 2.99 -17.16 -1.56
CA SER A 124 1.69 -16.46 -1.59
C SER A 124 1.49 -15.52 -2.77
N ASP A 125 2.51 -15.26 -3.59
CA ASP A 125 2.50 -14.13 -4.53
C ASP A 125 1.95 -14.45 -5.93
N MET A 126 1.46 -15.67 -6.21
CA MET A 126 0.98 -16.02 -7.56
C MET A 126 -0.27 -16.90 -7.62
N MET A 127 -1.02 -17.08 -6.53
CA MET A 127 -2.27 -17.83 -6.61
C MET A 127 -3.41 -16.89 -7.04
N ILE A 128 -3.79 -16.92 -8.33
CA ILE A 128 -5.03 -16.27 -8.78
C ILE A 128 -6.20 -16.94 -8.03
N PRO A 129 -6.98 -16.19 -7.24
CA PRO A 129 -8.09 -16.79 -6.49
C PRO A 129 -9.19 -17.26 -7.45
N LEU A 130 -9.61 -18.51 -7.26
CA LEU A 130 -10.76 -19.06 -7.95
C LEU A 130 -12.03 -18.86 -7.11
N TYR A 131 -12.94 -18.03 -7.58
CA TYR A 131 -14.27 -17.85 -7.00
C TYR A 131 -15.24 -18.89 -7.56
N LYS A 132 -15.96 -19.58 -6.67
CA LYS A 132 -16.99 -20.56 -7.04
C LYS A 132 -18.29 -20.23 -6.33
N ALA A 133 -19.40 -20.47 -7.01
CA ALA A 133 -20.73 -20.37 -6.45
C ALA A 133 -21.64 -21.41 -7.09
N THR A 134 -22.68 -21.80 -6.37
CA THR A 134 -23.77 -22.64 -6.88
C THR A 134 -25.07 -21.88 -6.76
N LEU A 135 -25.95 -22.07 -7.74
CA LEU A 135 -27.23 -21.39 -7.81
C LEU A 135 -28.29 -22.37 -8.32
N GLN A 136 -29.54 -22.18 -7.91
CA GLN A 136 -30.67 -22.85 -8.53
C GLN A 136 -30.98 -22.17 -9.87
N GLU A 137 -31.29 -22.95 -10.91
CA GLU A 137 -31.61 -22.42 -12.24
C GLU A 137 -32.83 -21.48 -12.24
N ASN A 138 -33.78 -21.71 -11.34
CA ASN A 138 -35.00 -20.90 -11.18
C ASN A 138 -34.79 -19.65 -10.32
N ALA A 139 -33.55 -19.33 -9.95
CA ALA A 139 -33.24 -18.14 -9.18
C ALA A 139 -33.74 -16.87 -9.89
N PRO A 140 -34.41 -15.95 -9.18
CA PRO A 140 -34.84 -14.68 -9.75
C PRO A 140 -33.68 -13.87 -10.32
N ILE A 141 -33.97 -13.03 -11.32
CA ILE A 141 -33.04 -11.99 -11.78
C ILE A 141 -32.72 -11.05 -10.61
N GLY A 142 -31.45 -10.67 -10.48
CA GLY A 142 -30.93 -9.87 -9.37
C GLY A 142 -30.50 -10.71 -8.15
N THR A 143 -30.56 -12.04 -8.24
CA THR A 143 -30.07 -12.91 -7.18
C THR A 143 -28.54 -12.82 -7.11
N THR A 144 -28.00 -12.57 -5.92
CA THR A 144 -26.56 -12.56 -5.67
C THR A 144 -25.97 -13.95 -5.88
N VAL A 145 -24.96 -14.03 -6.73
CA VAL A 145 -24.20 -15.25 -7.03
C VAL A 145 -23.03 -15.36 -6.08
N THR A 146 -22.18 -14.34 -6.06
CA THR A 146 -21.00 -14.26 -5.20
C THR A 146 -20.52 -12.81 -5.15
N ARG A 147 -19.44 -12.57 -4.41
CA ARG A 147 -18.76 -11.29 -4.37
C ARG A 147 -17.26 -11.51 -4.52
N VAL A 148 -16.64 -10.76 -5.42
CA VAL A 148 -15.18 -10.74 -5.58
C VAL A 148 -14.62 -9.55 -4.82
N TYR A 149 -13.38 -9.71 -4.34
CA TYR A 149 -12.68 -8.67 -3.59
C TYR A 149 -11.25 -8.58 -4.10
N ALA A 150 -10.83 -7.37 -4.40
CA ALA A 150 -9.44 -7.03 -4.62
C ALA A 150 -9.00 -5.96 -3.62
N ASN A 151 -7.70 -5.94 -3.35
CA ASN A 151 -7.03 -4.86 -2.63
C ASN A 151 -5.92 -4.30 -3.51
N ASP A 152 -5.72 -3.00 -3.39
CA ASP A 152 -4.65 -2.24 -4.00
C ASP A 152 -4.04 -1.46 -2.84
N SER A 153 -2.72 -1.56 -2.68
CA SER A 153 -2.05 -0.98 -1.51
C SER A 153 -1.80 0.52 -1.68
N ASP A 154 -1.92 1.04 -2.91
CA ASP A 154 -1.73 2.45 -3.21
C ASP A 154 -2.80 3.32 -2.54
N PHE A 155 -2.51 4.62 -2.42
CA PHE A 155 -3.39 5.56 -1.76
C PHE A 155 -4.69 5.78 -2.53
N ILE A 156 -5.83 5.58 -1.87
CA ILE A 156 -7.15 5.82 -2.49
C ILE A 156 -7.39 7.32 -2.73
N GLY A 157 -6.84 8.20 -1.89
CA GLY A 157 -7.16 9.63 -1.89
C GLY A 157 -6.67 10.41 -3.12
N ASN A 158 -5.64 9.92 -3.81
CA ASN A 158 -5.18 10.45 -5.11
C ASN A 158 -5.70 9.64 -6.31
N GLY A 159 -6.42 8.54 -6.04
CA GLY A 159 -7.00 7.67 -7.05
C GLY A 159 -6.18 6.45 -7.44
N ASN A 160 -4.94 6.31 -6.96
CA ASN A 160 -4.07 5.20 -7.36
C ASN A 160 -4.59 3.85 -6.84
N GLY A 161 -5.06 3.80 -5.60
CA GLY A 161 -5.69 2.60 -5.02
C GLY A 161 -7.17 2.40 -5.35
N LEU A 162 -7.73 3.10 -6.35
CA LEU A 162 -9.15 2.96 -6.69
C LEU A 162 -9.42 1.70 -7.53
N ILE A 163 -10.25 0.80 -7.00
CA ILE A 163 -10.61 -0.45 -7.67
C ILE A 163 -11.99 -0.36 -8.33
N LEU A 164 -12.06 -0.81 -9.58
CA LEU A 164 -13.31 -1.00 -10.31
C LEU A 164 -13.41 -2.42 -10.89
N TYR A 165 -14.56 -3.06 -10.66
CA TYR A 165 -14.83 -4.42 -11.12
C TYR A 165 -15.60 -4.44 -12.44
N SER A 166 -15.32 -5.45 -13.27
CA SER A 166 -16.07 -5.68 -14.51
C SER A 166 -16.08 -7.17 -14.87
N LEU A 167 -17.11 -7.60 -15.61
CA LEU A 167 -17.16 -8.93 -16.21
C LEU A 167 -16.77 -8.84 -17.69
N PRO A 168 -15.97 -9.78 -18.22
CA PRO A 168 -15.55 -9.79 -19.61
C PRO A 168 -16.75 -10.06 -20.54
N GLN A 169 -17.11 -9.04 -21.30
CA GLN A 169 -18.27 -9.02 -22.21
C GLN A 169 -18.28 -10.19 -23.22
N ARG A 170 -17.10 -10.60 -23.72
CA ARG A 170 -16.99 -11.66 -24.75
C ARG A 170 -17.35 -13.07 -24.24
N LYS A 171 -17.29 -13.30 -22.93
CA LYS A 171 -17.64 -14.57 -22.28
C LYS A 171 -18.97 -14.52 -21.54
N ASN A 172 -19.47 -13.32 -21.23
CA ASN A 172 -20.84 -13.09 -20.79
C ASN A 172 -21.80 -12.96 -21.98
N GLN A 173 -21.73 -13.87 -22.96
CA GLN A 173 -22.35 -13.73 -24.29
C GLN A 173 -23.87 -13.52 -24.28
N LEU A 174 -24.53 -13.91 -23.19
CA LEU A 174 -25.97 -13.79 -23.00
C LEU A 174 -26.36 -12.73 -21.94
N ASN A 175 -25.38 -11.97 -21.42
CA ASN A 175 -25.58 -11.01 -20.32
C ASN A 175 -26.31 -11.63 -19.12
N LEU A 176 -26.02 -12.91 -18.82
CA LEU A 176 -26.68 -13.66 -17.75
C LEU A 176 -26.25 -13.22 -16.36
N PHE A 177 -25.12 -12.52 -16.26
CA PHE A 177 -24.59 -12.00 -15.02
C PHE A 177 -24.22 -10.53 -15.16
N SER A 178 -24.30 -9.79 -14.07
CA SER A 178 -23.76 -8.44 -13.95
C SER A 178 -22.89 -8.35 -12.70
N ILE A 179 -22.02 -7.34 -12.64
CA ILE A 179 -21.21 -7.04 -11.48
C ILE A 179 -21.38 -5.59 -11.09
N ASP A 180 -21.56 -5.32 -9.81
CA ASP A 180 -21.44 -3.97 -9.28
C ASP A 180 -19.98 -3.53 -9.38
N SER A 181 -19.72 -2.43 -10.09
CA SER A 181 -18.36 -2.00 -10.39
C SER A 181 -17.59 -1.51 -9.17
N LYS A 182 -18.25 -1.17 -8.06
CA LYS A 182 -17.59 -0.69 -6.84
C LYS A 182 -17.58 -1.75 -5.76
N GLU A 183 -18.66 -2.52 -5.67
CA GLU A 183 -18.83 -3.51 -4.62
C GLU A 183 -18.33 -4.90 -5.02
N GLY A 184 -18.11 -5.19 -6.30
CA GLY A 184 -17.68 -6.51 -6.76
C GLY A 184 -18.74 -7.60 -6.61
N VAL A 185 -19.99 -7.22 -6.34
CA VAL A 185 -21.13 -8.14 -6.17
C VAL A 185 -21.58 -8.62 -7.55
N ILE A 186 -21.55 -9.93 -7.77
CA ILE A 186 -22.05 -10.55 -9.00
C ILE A 186 -23.49 -10.99 -8.79
N THR A 187 -24.39 -10.61 -9.68
CA THR A 187 -25.81 -10.99 -9.65
C THR A 187 -26.26 -11.61 -10.97
N THR A 188 -27.35 -12.37 -10.93
CA THR A 188 -28.04 -12.82 -12.15
C THR A 188 -28.68 -11.64 -12.88
N SER A 189 -28.57 -11.63 -14.20
CA SER A 189 -29.14 -10.61 -15.10
C SER A 189 -29.98 -11.22 -16.22
N GLY A 190 -29.93 -12.54 -16.38
CA GLY A 190 -30.82 -13.31 -17.23
C GLY A 190 -31.31 -14.58 -16.54
N ARG A 191 -32.18 -15.31 -17.22
CA ARG A 191 -32.68 -16.61 -16.74
C ARG A 191 -31.64 -17.69 -16.98
N LEU A 192 -31.48 -18.57 -16.01
CA LEU A 192 -30.59 -19.72 -16.11
C LEU A 192 -31.40 -20.95 -16.47
N ASP A 193 -30.75 -21.88 -17.16
CA ASP A 193 -31.33 -23.12 -17.66
C ASP A 193 -30.24 -24.20 -17.52
N TYR A 194 -30.44 -25.12 -16.58
CA TYR A 194 -29.46 -26.14 -16.25
C TYR A 194 -29.29 -27.15 -17.39
N GLU A 195 -30.38 -27.50 -18.07
CA GLU A 195 -30.37 -28.40 -19.22
C GLU A 195 -29.55 -27.83 -20.39
N ASN A 196 -29.61 -26.52 -20.59
CA ASN A 196 -28.80 -25.84 -21.61
C ASN A 196 -27.35 -25.63 -21.18
N GLN A 197 -27.10 -25.16 -19.94
CA GLN A 197 -25.75 -24.93 -19.44
C GLN A 197 -25.68 -24.98 -17.91
N SER A 198 -25.00 -26.00 -17.40
CA SER A 198 -24.84 -26.26 -15.96
C SER A 198 -23.60 -25.60 -15.33
N VAL A 199 -22.67 -25.08 -16.14
CA VAL A 199 -21.42 -24.45 -15.66
C VAL A 199 -21.10 -23.19 -16.48
N TYR A 200 -20.82 -22.09 -15.78
CA TYR A 200 -20.43 -20.81 -16.37
C TYR A 200 -19.02 -20.43 -15.89
N ASN A 201 -18.08 -20.31 -16.84
CA ASN A 201 -16.72 -19.86 -16.56
C ASN A 201 -16.55 -18.40 -16.99
N ILE A 202 -16.50 -17.49 -16.03
CA ILE A 202 -16.35 -16.05 -16.28
C ILE A 202 -14.92 -15.67 -15.87
N THR A 203 -14.08 -15.38 -16.86
CA THR A 203 -12.64 -15.07 -16.71
C THR A 203 -12.23 -13.99 -17.70
#